data_AF-A0A8X8LFD3-F1
#
_entry.id   AF-A0A8X8LFD3-F1
#
_cell.length_a   1.000
_cell.length_b   1.000
_cell.length_c   1.000
_cell.angle_alpha   90.00
_cell.angle_beta   90.00
_cell.angle_gamma   90.00
#
_symmetry.space_group_name_H-M   'P 1'
#
loop_
_entity.id
_entity.type
_entity.pdbx_description
1 polymer ?
#
loop_
_entity_poly.entity_id
_entity_poly.type
_entity_poly.pdbx_seq_one_letter_code
_entity_poly.pdbx_strand_id
1 'polypeptide(L)'
;MQFDINEVASNMLAAIKNSVKDDWKKVKEAATNFLQDNKSRLGLLANSRLSNEISDEDFLARLGDEKKILESQLHAIAILSKVAAQNAANAAIDVLSAAVSKALGIGIL
;
A
#
# COMPACT_ATOMS: atom_id res chain seq x y z
N MET A 1 14.70 0.20 13.35
CA MET A 1 14.72 -0.65 12.13
C MET A 1 14.85 0.28 10.95
N GLN A 2 15.73 0.00 9.99
CA GLN A 2 15.80 0.80 8.77
C GLN A 2 14.55 0.49 7.94
N PHE A 3 13.80 1.51 7.56
CA PHE A 3 12.65 1.35 6.68
C PHE A 3 13.15 0.97 5.29
N ASP A 4 12.71 -0.18 4.76
CA ASP A 4 13.02 -0.62 3.40
C ASP A 4 11.76 -0.69 2.54
N ILE A 5 11.65 0.25 1.60
CA ILE A 5 10.51 0.32 0.68
C ILE A 5 10.42 -0.90 -0.24
N ASN A 6 11.52 -1.61 -0.51
CA ASN A 6 11.51 -2.84 -1.28
C ASN A 6 10.78 -3.96 -0.53
N GLU A 7 11.12 -4.12 0.75
CA GLU A 7 10.48 -5.10 1.63
C GLU A 7 9.00 -4.76 1.83
N VAL A 8 8.70 -3.49 2.10
CA VAL A 8 7.33 -3.02 2.29
C VAL A 8 6.50 -3.25 1.03
N ALA A 9 6.98 -2.87 -0.16
CA ALA A 9 6.28 -3.12 -1.42
C ALA A 9 6.05 -4.63 -1.67
N SER A 10 7.03 -5.48 -1.33
CA SER A 10 6.86 -6.94 -1.42
C SER A 10 5.74 -7.45 -0.50
N ASN A 11 5.70 -6.95 0.73
CA ASN A 11 4.67 -7.30 1.71
C ASN A 11 3.29 -6.77 1.30
N MET A 12 3.21 -5.57 0.71
CA MET A 12 1.98 -5.03 0.12
C MET A 12 1.46 -5.93 -1.02
N LEU A 13 2.35 -6.41 -1.90
CA LEU A 13 1.98 -7.32 -2.98
C LEU A 13 1.45 -8.65 -2.44
N ALA A 14 2.05 -9.16 -1.37
CA ALA A 14 1.59 -10.37 -0.67
C ALA A 14 0.20 -10.15 -0.04
N ALA A 15 -0.06 -8.97 0.53
CA ALA A 15 -1.36 -8.61 1.10
C ALA A 15 -2.45 -8.55 0.02
N ILE A 16 -2.17 -7.91 -1.12
CA ILE A 16 -3.07 -7.90 -2.29
C ILE A 16 -3.37 -9.32 -2.72
N LYS A 17 -2.34 -10.16 -2.91
CA LYS A 17 -2.47 -11.57 -3.29
C LYS A 17 -3.40 -12.34 -2.35
N ASN A 18 -3.31 -12.09 -1.05
CA ASN A 18 -4.14 -12.76 -0.05
C ASN A 18 -5.60 -12.31 -0.09
N SER A 19 -5.87 -11.07 -0.50
CA SER A 19 -7.23 -10.53 -0.65
C SER A 19 -7.93 -10.99 -1.93
N VAL A 20 -7.18 -11.41 -2.95
CA VAL A 20 -7.69 -11.72 -4.30
C VAL A 20 -7.27 -13.12 -4.78
N LYS A 21 -7.04 -14.07 -3.87
CA LYS A 21 -6.39 -15.38 -4.12
C LYS A 21 -6.84 -16.07 -5.41
N ASP A 22 -8.15 -16.15 -5.64
CA ASP A 22 -8.74 -16.86 -6.78
C ASP A 22 -8.46 -16.15 -8.12
N ASP A 23 -8.34 -14.83 -8.10
CA ASP A 23 -8.06 -14.00 -9.27
C ASP A 23 -6.61 -13.54 -9.36
N TRP A 24 -5.74 -13.96 -8.42
CA TRP A 24 -4.36 -13.52 -8.33
C TRP A 24 -3.60 -13.62 -9.65
N LYS A 25 -3.76 -14.72 -10.40
CA LYS A 25 -3.08 -14.89 -11.70
C LYS A 25 -3.44 -13.81 -12.72
N LYS A 26 -4.64 -13.24 -12.63
CA LYS A 26 -5.16 -12.23 -13.56
C LYS A 26 -4.78 -10.81 -13.12
N VAL A 27 -4.63 -10.59 -11.82
CA VAL A 27 -4.37 -9.26 -11.25
C VAL A 27 -2.90 -9.04 -10.89
N LYS A 28 -2.09 -10.10 -10.83
CA LYS A 28 -0.68 -10.07 -10.42
C LYS A 28 0.13 -9.02 -11.17
N GLU A 29 0.01 -8.99 -12.49
CA GLU A 29 0.79 -8.06 -13.33
C GLU A 29 0.42 -6.61 -13.02
N ALA A 30 -0.87 -6.28 -13.06
CA ALA A 30 -1.36 -4.95 -12.74
C ALA A 30 -1.01 -4.52 -11.30
N ALA A 31 -1.15 -5.41 -10.32
CA ALA A 31 -0.75 -5.14 -8.93
C ALA A 31 0.76 -4.95 -8.77
N THR A 32 1.57 -5.71 -9.51
CA THR A 32 3.03 -5.58 -9.50
C THR A 32 3.47 -4.27 -10.13
N ASN A 33 2.94 -3.93 -11.30
CA ASN A 33 3.24 -2.68 -12.01
C ASN A 33 2.82 -1.49 -11.16
N PHE A 34 1.64 -1.53 -10.55
CA PHE A 34 1.22 -0.51 -9.59
C PHE A 34 2.25 -0.29 -8.48
N LEU A 35 2.65 -1.36 -7.80
CA LEU A 35 3.58 -1.22 -6.67
C LEU A 35 4.95 -0.75 -7.12
N GLN A 36 5.38 -1.09 -8.34
CA GLN A 36 6.62 -0.58 -8.93
C GLN A 36 6.52 0.91 -9.29
N ASP A 37 5.47 1.32 -10.00
CA ASP A 37 5.24 2.68 -10.47
C ASP A 37 5.11 3.67 -9.30
N ASN A 38 4.49 3.21 -8.21
CA ASN A 38 4.19 4.04 -7.05
C ASN A 38 5.21 3.86 -5.92
N LYS A 39 6.16 2.93 -6.05
CA LYS A 39 7.19 2.63 -5.05
C LYS A 39 7.93 3.86 -4.57
N SER A 40 8.43 4.66 -5.50
CA SER A 40 9.19 5.88 -5.18
C SER A 40 8.34 6.88 -4.43
N ARG A 41 7.06 7.02 -4.79
CA ARG A 41 6.13 7.93 -4.12
C ARG A 41 5.77 7.46 -2.71
N LEU A 42 5.48 6.16 -2.54
CA LEU A 42 5.22 5.56 -1.23
C LEU A 42 6.45 5.63 -0.32
N GLY A 43 7.64 5.43 -0.88
CA GLY A 43 8.90 5.58 -0.17
C GLY A 43 9.16 7.01 0.28
N LEU A 44 8.89 8.00 -0.57
CA LEU A 44 8.98 9.41 -0.20
C LEU A 44 7.98 9.76 0.91
N LEU A 45 6.72 9.34 0.80
CA LEU A 45 5.70 9.60 1.82
C LEU A 45 6.10 9.00 3.17
N ALA A 46 6.57 7.75 3.18
CA ALA A 46 7.05 7.10 4.38
C ALA A 46 8.27 7.80 4.97
N ASN A 47 9.26 8.17 4.15
CA ASN A 47 10.46 8.88 4.60
C ASN A 47 10.12 10.26 5.18
N SER A 48 9.25 11.04 4.55
CA SER A 48 8.83 12.33 5.08
C SER A 48 8.14 12.19 6.43
N ARG A 49 7.35 11.13 6.65
CA ARG A 49 6.77 10.84 7.97
C ARG A 49 7.82 10.43 8.99
N LEU A 50 8.79 9.59 8.60
CA LEU A 50 9.89 9.11 9.45
C LEU A 50 10.86 10.21 9.85
N SER A 51 11.12 11.15 8.94
CA SER A 51 11.94 12.34 9.16
C SER A 51 11.17 13.46 9.86
N ASN A 52 9.89 13.24 10.20
CA ASN A 52 9.01 14.21 10.83
C ASN A 52 8.83 15.52 10.02
N GLU A 53 8.94 15.42 8.69
CA GLU A 53 8.69 16.52 7.74
C GLU A 53 7.19 16.77 7.54
N ILE A 54 6.37 15.73 7.73
CA ILE A 54 4.91 15.80 7.69
C ILE A 54 4.31 15.29 9.00
N SER A 55 3.18 15.86 9.37
CA SER A 55 2.43 15.41 10.55
C SER A 55 1.81 14.03 10.33
N ASP A 56 1.36 13.41 11.41
CA ASP A 56 0.65 12.13 11.35
C ASP A 56 -0.68 12.25 10.59
N GLU A 57 -1.39 13.36 10.80
CA GLU A 57 -2.65 13.66 10.12
C GLU A 57 -2.44 13.84 8.61
N ASP A 58 -1.39 14.58 8.20
CA ASP A 58 -1.04 14.74 6.79
C ASP A 58 -0.63 13.40 6.15
N PHE A 59 0.13 12.58 6.89
CA PHE A 59 0.51 11.26 6.43
C PHE A 59 -0.72 10.38 6.20
N LEU A 60 -1.66 10.32 7.15
CA LEU A 60 -2.89 9.54 7.02
C LEU A 60 -3.77 10.05 5.88
N ALA A 61 -3.88 11.37 5.69
CA ALA A 61 -4.62 11.96 4.59
C ALA A 61 -4.04 11.53 3.23
N ARG A 62 -2.72 11.65 3.06
CA ARG A 62 -2.01 11.22 1.84
C ARG A 62 -2.12 9.71 1.62
N LEU A 63 -2.00 8.92 2.67
CA LEU A 63 -2.16 7.47 2.62
C LEU A 63 -3.58 7.08 2.16
N GLY A 64 -4.59 7.84 2.60
CA GLY A 64 -5.97 7.68 2.16
C GLY A 64 -6.17 7.95 0.68
N ASP A 65 -5.43 8.89 0.10
CA ASP A 65 -5.47 9.13 -1.35
C ASP A 65 -4.76 8.03 -2.13
N GLU A 66 -3.60 7.55 -1.66
CA GLU A 66 -2.90 6.39 -2.25
C GLU A 66 -3.79 5.14 -2.26
N LYS A 67 -4.55 4.94 -1.19
CA LYS A 67 -5.55 3.88 -1.10
C LYS A 67 -6.62 3.97 -2.17
N LYS A 68 -7.20 5.16 -2.41
CA LYS A 68 -8.22 5.35 -3.46
C LYS A 68 -7.65 5.14 -4.86
N ILE A 69 -6.40 5.57 -5.08
CA ILE A 69 -5.69 5.37 -6.34
C ILE A 69 -5.51 3.86 -6.59
N LEU A 70 -5.01 3.13 -5.60
CA LEU A 70 -4.86 1.68 -5.67
C LEU A 70 -6.20 0.96 -5.86
N GLU A 71 -7.24 1.35 -5.13
CA GLU A 71 -8.60 0.82 -5.32
C GLU A 71 -9.03 0.99 -6.77
N SER A 72 -8.95 2.21 -7.31
CA SER A 72 -9.34 2.52 -8.69
C SER A 72 -8.56 1.70 -9.73
N GLN A 73 -7.26 1.50 -9.52
CA GLN A 73 -6.42 0.73 -10.44
C GLN A 73 -6.66 -0.77 -10.35
N LEU A 74 -6.88 -1.32 -9.15
CA LEU A 74 -7.31 -2.71 -9.00
C LEU A 74 -8.71 -2.91 -9.59
N HIS A 75 -9.57 -1.90 -9.48
CA HIS A 75 -10.90 -1.93 -10.09
C HIS A 75 -10.87 -1.86 -11.62
N ALA A 76 -9.92 -1.15 -12.19
CA ALA A 76 -9.71 -1.09 -13.64
C ALA A 76 -9.36 -2.47 -14.23
N ILE A 77 -8.91 -3.42 -13.39
CA ILE A 77 -8.83 -4.82 -13.75
C ILE A 77 -10.27 -5.36 -13.77
N ALA A 78 -10.90 -5.37 -14.95
CA ALA A 78 -12.33 -5.64 -15.19
C ALA A 78 -12.91 -6.94 -14.58
N ILE A 79 -12.05 -7.78 -13.99
CA ILE A 79 -12.41 -9.06 -13.39
C ILE A 79 -12.54 -8.95 -11.85
N LEU A 80 -11.97 -7.92 -11.22
CA LEU A 80 -12.07 -7.71 -9.78
C LEU A 80 -13.41 -7.06 -9.41
N SER A 81 -14.15 -7.73 -8.52
CA SER A 81 -15.30 -7.09 -7.87
C SER A 81 -14.84 -5.87 -7.05
N LYS A 82 -15.75 -4.90 -6.86
CA LYS A 82 -15.50 -3.71 -6.04
C LYS A 82 -15.00 -4.02 -4.66
N VAL A 83 -15.65 -4.98 -4.02
CA VAL A 83 -15.30 -5.41 -2.67
C VAL A 83 -13.90 -6.02 -2.64
N ALA A 84 -13.54 -6.81 -3.65
CA ALA A 84 -12.20 -7.40 -3.72
C ALA A 84 -11.11 -6.36 -3.98
N ALA A 85 -11.35 -5.38 -4.85
CA ALA A 85 -10.42 -4.26 -5.09
C ALA A 85 -10.22 -3.43 -3.82
N GLN A 86 -11.31 -3.11 -3.10
CA GLN A 86 -11.27 -2.40 -1.82
C GLN A 86 -10.49 -3.16 -0.76
N ASN A 87 -10.78 -4.46 -0.57
CA ASN A 87 -10.09 -5.28 0.43
C ASN A 87 -8.61 -5.44 0.13
N ALA A 88 -8.23 -5.53 -1.14
CA ALA A 88 -6.85 -5.57 -1.56
C ALA A 88 -6.12 -4.24 -1.33
N ALA A 89 -6.76 -3.11 -1.65
CA ALA A 89 -6.21 -1.80 -1.40
C ALA A 89 -6.00 -1.54 0.10
N ASN A 90 -6.98 -1.89 0.93
CA ASN A 90 -6.89 -1.82 2.39
C ASN A 90 -5.68 -2.62 2.90
N ALA A 91 -5.63 -3.91 2.54
CA ALA A 91 -4.60 -4.81 3.04
C ALA A 91 -3.18 -4.35 2.63
N ALA A 92 -3.03 -3.78 1.43
CA ALA A 92 -1.76 -3.21 1.00
C ALA A 92 -1.38 -1.98 1.84
N ILE A 93 -2.30 -1.05 2.02
CA ILE A 93 -2.02 0.22 2.71
C ILE A 93 -1.77 -0.01 4.21
N ASP A 94 -2.47 -0.97 4.82
CA ASP A 94 -2.26 -1.36 6.22
C ASP A 94 -0.82 -1.86 6.45
N VAL A 95 -0.24 -2.58 5.48
CA VAL A 95 1.17 -3.01 5.54
C VAL A 95 2.13 -1.82 5.55
N LEU A 96 1.88 -0.82 4.70
CA LEU A 96 2.70 0.39 4.65
C LEU A 96 2.59 1.19 5.96
N SER A 97 1.36 1.39 6.46
CA SER A 97 1.10 2.09 7.72
C SER A 97 1.79 1.39 8.91
N ALA A 98 1.65 0.07 8.99
CA ALA A 98 2.27 -0.74 10.04
C ALA A 98 3.81 -0.68 9.97
N ALA A 99 4.40 -0.68 8.77
CA ALA A 99 5.84 -0.55 8.59
C ALA A 99 6.36 0.81 9.07
N VAL A 100 5.66 1.90 8.74
CA VAL A 100 6.00 3.25 9.19
C VAL A 100 5.85 3.37 10.70
N SER A 101 4.74 2.91 11.27
CA SER A 101 4.49 2.92 12.72
C SER A 101 5.57 2.16 13.49
N LYS A 102 5.94 0.97 13.01
CA LYS A 102 7.01 0.15 13.59
C LYS A 102 8.38 0.84 13.51
N ALA A 103 8.67 1.53 12.41
CA ALA A 103 9.92 2.26 12.24
C ALA A 103 10.00 3.50 13.17
N LEU A 104 8.87 4.13 13.43
CA LEU A 104 8.73 5.22 14.41
C LEU A 104 8.74 4.76 15.88
N GLY A 105 8.62 3.45 16.14
CA GLY A 105 8.52 2.91 17.50
C GLY A 105 7.20 3.23 18.19
N ILE A 106 6.16 3.55 17.42
CA ILE A 106 4.80 3.81 17.93
C ILE A 106 3.90 2.60 17.64
N GLY A 107 2.93 2.36 18.52
CA GLY A 107 1.94 1.29 18.35
C GLY A 107 1.16 1.48 17.05
N ILE A 108 0.73 0.36 16.45
CA ILE A 108 -0.03 0.34 15.19
C ILE A 108 -1.30 1.20 15.38
N LEU A 109 -1.48 2.22 14.53
CA LEU A 109 -2.70 3.01 14.41
C LEU A 109 -3.80 2.22 13.69
#